data_AF-A0A2U1K3T4-F1
#
_entry.id   AF-A0A2U1K3T4-F1
#
_cell.length_a   1.000
_cell.length_b   1.000
_cell.length_c   1.000
_cell.angle_alpha   90.00
_cell.angle_beta   90.00
_cell.angle_gamma   90.00
#
_symmetry.space_group_name_H-M   'P 1'
#
loop_
_entity.id
_entity.type
_entity.pdbx_description
1 polymer ?
#
loop_
_entity_poly.entity_id
_entity_poly.type
_entity_poly.pdbx_seq_one_letter_code
_entity_poly.pdbx_strand_id
1 'polypeptide(L)'
;MLNKGLRDQESIRIDNVLQKLMSLVYVPKFWNLEDLLYLENELKDLGMNIESLHDFDEKELIAHLERLHFDWNHFELFADFLMTLSKDSQFDFLQKAIAIYNYIQQESKIFSFGISTKIANVK
;
A
#
# COMPACT_ATOMS: atom_id res chain seq x y z
N MET A 1 6.87 -29.54 2.53
CA MET A 1 5.45 -29.25 2.20
C MET A 1 4.68 -28.53 3.33
N LEU A 2 5.33 -28.11 4.43
CA LEU A 2 4.68 -27.38 5.54
C LEU A 2 4.46 -25.87 5.30
N ASN A 3 5.20 -25.25 4.37
CA ASN A 3 5.17 -23.79 4.19
C ASN A 3 4.09 -23.25 3.24
N LYS A 4 3.47 -24.09 2.39
CA LYS A 4 2.53 -23.58 1.37
C LYS A 4 1.25 -23.05 2.01
N GLY A 5 0.64 -23.82 2.92
CA GLY A 5 -0.59 -23.40 3.60
C GLY A 5 -0.42 -22.17 4.50
N LEU A 6 0.72 -22.02 5.18
CA LEU A 6 1.02 -20.84 6.00
C LEU A 6 1.17 -19.58 5.15
N ARG A 7 1.87 -19.68 4.02
CA ARG A 7 2.03 -18.56 3.08
C ARG A 7 0.70 -18.14 2.46
N ASP A 8 -0.17 -19.10 2.12
CA ASP A 8 -1.49 -18.81 1.57
C ASP A 8 -2.37 -18.08 2.60
N GLN A 9 -2.28 -18.45 3.89
CA GLN A 9 -2.98 -17.76 4.98
C GLN A 9 -2.47 -16.32 5.19
N GLU A 10 -1.16 -16.10 5.10
CA GLU A 10 -0.55 -14.78 5.20
C GLU A 10 -0.98 -13.87 4.05
N SER A 11 -0.97 -14.39 2.82
CA SER A 11 -1.47 -13.67 1.64
C SER A 11 -2.92 -13.24 1.81
N ILE A 12 -3.80 -14.17 2.23
CA ILE A 12 -5.22 -13.88 2.48
C ILE A 12 -5.38 -12.80 3.57
N ARG A 13 -4.53 -12.82 4.60
CA ARG A 13 -4.55 -11.81 5.66
C ARG A 13 -4.18 -10.43 5.11
N ILE A 14 -3.13 -10.34 4.31
CA ILE A 14 -2.68 -9.09 3.67
C ILE A 14 -3.77 -8.57 2.73
N ASP A 15 -4.34 -9.43 1.88
CA ASP A 15 -5.45 -9.09 0.99
C ASP A 15 -6.61 -8.44 1.76
N ASN A 16 -7.03 -9.05 2.87
CA ASN A 16 -8.13 -8.53 3.67
C ASN A 16 -7.83 -7.13 4.23
N VAL A 17 -6.60 -6.88 4.70
CA VAL A 17 -6.18 -5.58 5.21
C VAL A 17 -6.17 -4.54 4.08
N LEU A 18 -5.60 -4.89 2.92
CA LEU A 18 -5.55 -3.99 1.76
C LEU A 18 -6.95 -3.64 1.24
N GLN A 19 -7.88 -4.60 1.21
CA GLN A 19 -9.26 -4.32 0.81
C GLN A 19 -9.95 -3.34 1.76
N LYS A 20 -9.73 -3.44 3.06
CA LYS A 20 -10.26 -2.49 4.04
C LYS A 20 -9.64 -1.10 3.87
N LEU A 21 -8.31 -1.02 3.73
CA LEU A 21 -7.61 0.24 3.45
C LEU A 21 -8.15 0.91 2.17
N MET A 22 -8.36 0.14 1.11
CA MET A 22 -8.95 0.64 -0.15
C MET A 22 -10.39 1.12 0.05
N SER A 23 -11.22 0.37 0.79
CA SER A 23 -12.59 0.79 1.08
C SER A 23 -12.66 2.09 1.89
N LEU A 24 -11.65 2.34 2.73
CA LEU A 24 -11.55 3.56 3.53
C LEU A 24 -11.32 4.81 2.67
N VAL A 25 -10.56 4.67 1.58
CA VAL A 25 -10.18 5.77 0.68
C VAL A 25 -11.02 5.84 -0.61
N TYR A 26 -11.92 4.89 -0.84
CA TYR A 26 -12.71 4.81 -2.06
C TYR A 26 -13.61 6.03 -2.31
N VAL A 27 -14.11 6.65 -1.23
CA VAL A 27 -14.98 7.84 -1.29
C VAL A 27 -14.27 9.02 -0.66
N PRO A 28 -14.11 10.15 -1.37
CA PRO A 28 -13.59 11.39 -0.78
C PRO A 28 -14.41 11.78 0.45
N LYS A 29 -13.75 12.04 1.57
CA LYS A 29 -14.41 12.32 2.84
C LYS A 29 -13.58 13.22 3.76
N PHE A 30 -14.25 13.83 4.73
CA PHE A 30 -13.57 14.46 5.85
C PHE A 30 -13.11 13.40 6.84
N TRP A 31 -11.81 13.37 7.14
CA TRP A 31 -11.20 12.41 8.05
C TRP A 31 -11.48 12.77 9.51
N ASN A 32 -12.43 12.06 10.13
CA ASN A 32 -12.71 12.21 11.54
C ASN A 32 -11.81 11.30 12.41
N LEU A 33 -11.91 11.42 13.73
CA LEU A 33 -11.08 10.65 14.65
C LEU A 33 -11.32 9.13 14.55
N GLU A 34 -12.54 8.69 14.23
CA GLU A 34 -12.85 7.27 14.03
C GLU A 34 -12.21 6.73 12.75
N ASP A 35 -12.23 7.50 11.65
CA ASP A 35 -11.55 7.15 10.41
C ASP A 35 -10.03 7.01 10.61
N LEU A 36 -9.44 7.94 11.36
CA LEU A 36 -8.00 7.92 11.67
C LEU A 36 -7.65 6.72 12.56
N LEU A 37 -8.48 6.41 13.56
CA LEU A 37 -8.28 5.24 14.41
C LEU A 37 -8.42 3.94 13.61
N TYR A 38 -9.37 3.89 12.67
CA TYR A 38 -9.55 2.76 11.78
C TYR A 38 -8.33 2.57 10.88
N LEU A 39 -7.85 3.64 10.24
CA LEU A 39 -6.64 3.62 9.44
C LEU A 39 -5.43 3.12 10.24
N GLU A 40 -5.23 3.66 11.45
CA GLU A 40 -4.20 3.23 12.39
C GLU A 40 -4.25 1.72 12.69
N ASN A 41 -5.44 1.18 12.94
CA ASN A 41 -5.61 -0.24 13.25
C ASN A 41 -5.30 -1.14 12.06
N GLU A 42 -5.74 -0.77 10.86
CA GLU A 42 -5.45 -1.57 9.66
C GLU A 42 -3.97 -1.48 9.27
N LEU A 43 -3.30 -0.33 9.45
CA LEU A 43 -1.85 -0.21 9.25
C LEU A 43 -1.06 -1.07 10.24
N LYS A 44 -1.52 -1.22 11.49
CA LYS A 44 -0.86 -2.08 12.50
C LYS A 44 -0.82 -3.55 12.07
N ASP A 45 -1.84 -4.02 11.36
CA ASP A 45 -1.83 -5.37 10.79
C ASP A 45 -0.77 -5.52 9.68
N LEU A 46 -0.27 -4.41 9.12
CA LEU A 46 0.90 -4.37 8.24
C LEU A 46 2.18 -3.98 9.00
N GLY A 47 2.20 -4.08 10.33
CA GLY A 47 3.37 -3.80 11.15
C GLY A 47 3.84 -2.34 11.10
N MET A 48 2.94 -1.40 10.81
CA MET A 48 3.22 0.03 10.74
C MET A 48 2.06 0.86 11.29
N ASN A 49 2.20 2.17 11.36
CA ASN A 49 1.15 3.14 11.64
C ASN A 49 1.35 4.39 10.77
N ILE A 50 0.52 5.42 10.94
CA ILE A 50 0.60 6.64 10.12
C ILE A 50 1.95 7.34 10.32
N GLU A 51 2.44 7.39 11.56
CA GLU A 51 3.73 8.01 11.91
C GLU A 51 4.91 7.30 11.23
N SER A 52 5.02 5.98 11.38
CA SER A 52 6.08 5.21 10.71
C SER A 52 5.95 5.23 9.19
N LEU A 53 4.73 5.25 8.66
CA LEU A 53 4.50 5.37 7.21
C LEU A 53 4.99 6.73 6.69
N HIS A 54 4.86 7.78 7.49
CA HIS A 54 5.42 9.08 7.18
C HIS A 54 6.94 9.07 7.27
N ASP A 55 7.50 8.48 8.33
CA ASP A 55 8.93 8.49 8.63
C ASP A 55 9.77 7.61 7.72
N PHE A 56 9.21 6.54 7.16
CA PHE A 56 9.91 5.75 6.15
C PHE A 56 10.31 6.62 4.96
N ASP A 57 11.54 6.45 4.47
CA ASP A 57 11.83 6.80 3.09
C ASP A 57 11.22 5.77 2.11
N GLU A 58 11.26 6.06 0.80
CA GLU A 58 10.65 5.18 -0.20
C GLU A 58 11.27 3.77 -0.20
N LYS A 59 12.58 3.65 0.03
CA LYS A 59 13.29 2.36 0.01
C LYS A 59 13.02 1.57 1.28
N GLU A 60 12.96 2.24 2.42
CA GLU A 60 12.61 1.65 3.71
C GLU A 60 11.19 1.08 3.69
N LEU A 61 10.25 1.82 3.11
CA LEU A 61 8.87 1.34 2.95
C LEU A 61 8.82 0.10 2.06
N ILE A 62 9.49 0.11 0.89
CA ILE A 62 9.53 -1.06 0.01
C ILE A 62 10.14 -2.26 0.73
N ALA A 63 11.27 -2.08 1.42
CA ALA A 63 11.92 -3.14 2.17
C ALA A 63 11.04 -3.68 3.32
N HIS A 64 10.24 -2.81 3.95
CA HIS A 64 9.25 -3.23 4.95
C HIS A 64 8.17 -4.13 4.33
N LEU A 65 7.61 -3.73 3.19
CA LEU A 65 6.59 -4.50 2.47
C LEU A 65 7.13 -5.85 1.93
N GLU A 66 8.38 -5.90 1.46
CA GLU A 66 9.04 -7.15 1.08
C GLU A 66 9.15 -8.15 2.25
N ARG A 67 9.47 -7.65 3.45
CA ARG A 67 9.56 -8.49 4.67
C ARG A 67 8.20 -9.05 5.09
N LEU A 68 7.11 -8.37 4.73
CA LEU A 68 5.74 -8.86 4.90
C LEU A 68 5.31 -9.82 3.78
N HIS A 69 6.22 -10.20 2.88
CA HIS A 69 5.93 -11.11 1.77
C HIS A 69 4.82 -10.62 0.83
N PHE A 70 4.73 -9.31 0.62
CA PHE A 70 3.87 -8.74 -0.42
C PHE A 70 4.21 -9.35 -1.78
N ASP A 71 3.18 -9.70 -2.55
CA ASP A 71 3.33 -10.03 -3.95
C ASP A 71 3.05 -8.77 -4.79
N TRP A 72 3.21 -8.87 -6.10
CA TRP A 72 3.07 -7.72 -6.99
C TRP A 72 1.68 -7.09 -6.94
N ASN A 73 0.62 -7.88 -6.72
CA ASN A 73 -0.72 -7.36 -6.59
C ASN A 73 -0.89 -6.63 -5.26
N HIS A 74 -0.35 -7.17 -4.17
CA HIS A 74 -0.35 -6.49 -2.87
C HIS A 74 0.39 -5.15 -2.95
N PHE A 75 1.57 -5.12 -3.61
CA PHE A 75 2.31 -3.87 -3.84
C PHE A 75 1.49 -2.85 -4.63
N GLU A 76 0.85 -3.28 -5.73
CA GLU A 76 0.06 -2.39 -6.57
C GLU A 76 -1.16 -1.83 -5.81
N LEU A 77 -1.89 -2.68 -5.06
CA LEU A 77 -3.03 -2.26 -4.25
C LEU A 77 -2.63 -1.29 -3.14
N PHE A 78 -1.49 -1.51 -2.48
CA PHE A 78 -1.03 -0.59 -1.46
C PHE A 78 -0.59 0.76 -2.06
N ALA A 79 0.05 0.75 -3.23
CA ALA A 79 0.35 1.97 -3.96
C ALA A 79 -0.93 2.72 -4.39
N ASP A 80 -1.95 2.01 -4.87
CA ASP A 80 -3.28 2.59 -5.20
C ASP A 80 -3.92 3.25 -3.97
N PHE A 81 -3.79 2.60 -2.79
CA PHE A 81 -4.24 3.16 -1.52
C PHE A 81 -3.49 4.46 -1.19
N LEU A 82 -2.15 4.46 -1.21
CA LEU A 82 -1.35 5.66 -0.91
C LEU A 82 -1.64 6.81 -1.89
N MET A 83 -1.79 6.48 -3.17
CA MET A 83 -2.18 7.42 -4.22
C MET A 83 -3.50 8.11 -3.90
N THR A 84 -4.49 7.32 -3.50
CA THR A 84 -5.85 7.83 -3.23
C THR A 84 -5.89 8.59 -1.91
N LEU A 85 -5.23 8.08 -0.89
CA LEU A 85 -5.07 8.74 0.40
C LEU A 85 -4.45 10.14 0.23
N SER A 86 -3.48 10.29 -0.65
CA SER A 86 -2.77 11.57 -0.88
C SER A 86 -3.60 12.64 -1.62
N LYS A 87 -4.71 12.27 -2.27
CA LYS A 87 -5.54 13.22 -3.03
C LYS A 87 -6.47 14.05 -2.15
N ASP A 88 -7.03 13.42 -1.12
CA ASP A 88 -8.19 13.92 -0.38
C ASP A 88 -7.93 14.06 1.13
N SER A 89 -6.66 14.12 1.55
CA SER A 89 -6.33 14.11 2.98
C SER A 89 -5.23 15.09 3.36
N GLN A 90 -5.04 15.18 4.68
CA GLN A 90 -3.90 15.82 5.33
C GLN A 90 -2.57 15.05 5.15
N PHE A 91 -2.57 13.95 4.40
CA PHE A 91 -1.40 13.10 4.18
C PHE A 91 -0.84 13.30 2.77
N ASP A 92 0.48 13.31 2.64
CA ASP A 92 1.19 13.29 1.35
C ASP A 92 2.12 12.08 1.29
N PHE A 93 1.67 11.04 0.59
CA PHE A 93 2.42 9.80 0.33
C PHE A 93 2.60 9.56 -1.17
N LEU A 94 2.50 10.62 -1.97
CA LEU A 94 2.50 10.52 -3.43
C LEU A 94 3.81 9.92 -3.98
N GLN A 95 4.94 10.41 -3.45
CA GLN A 95 6.27 9.92 -3.85
C GLN A 95 6.48 8.45 -3.47
N LYS A 96 6.01 8.05 -2.29
CA LYS A 96 6.04 6.65 -1.83
C LYS A 96 5.24 5.74 -2.75
N ALA A 97 4.04 6.16 -3.14
CA ALA A 97 3.21 5.41 -4.08
C ALA A 97 3.90 5.24 -5.46
N ILE A 98 4.46 6.33 -5.99
CA ILE A 98 5.23 6.31 -7.24
C ILE A 98 6.45 5.38 -7.14
N ALA A 99 7.16 5.40 -6.02
CA ALA A 99 8.32 4.55 -5.81
C ALA A 99 7.93 3.05 -5.80
N ILE A 100 6.82 2.70 -5.15
CA ILE A 100 6.31 1.32 -5.17
C ILE A 100 5.95 0.90 -6.60
N TYR A 101 5.22 1.73 -7.36
CA TYR A 101 4.92 1.43 -8.76
C TYR A 101 6.18 1.22 -9.61
N ASN A 102 7.19 2.08 -9.44
CA ASN A 102 8.46 1.95 -10.15
C ASN A 102 9.19 0.67 -9.75
N TYR A 103 9.18 0.32 -8.47
CA TYR A 103 9.75 -0.92 -7.97
C TYR A 103 9.08 -2.15 -8.60
N ILE A 104 7.73 -2.18 -8.69
CA ILE A 104 7.02 -3.26 -9.40
C ILE A 104 7.48 -3.36 -10.86
N GLN A 105 7.58 -2.24 -11.57
CA GLN A 105 8.02 -2.24 -12.99
C GLN A 105 9.45 -2.75 -13.16
N GLN A 106 10.34 -2.47 -12.20
CA GLN A 106 11.74 -2.87 -12.25
C GLN A 106 11.91 -4.36 -11.88
N GLU A 107 11.26 -4.82 -10.80
CA GLU A 107 11.54 -6.12 -10.21
C GLU A 107 10.60 -7.25 -10.67
N SER A 108 9.37 -6.94 -11.07
CA SER A 108 8.41 -7.98 -11.50
C SER A 108 8.80 -8.65 -12.84
N LYS A 109 9.71 -8.03 -13.61
CA LYS A 109 10.10 -8.43 -14.97
C LYS A 109 8.93 -8.45 -15.96
N ILE A 110 7.78 -7.89 -15.60
CA ILE A 110 6.60 -7.75 -16.45
C ILE A 110 6.30 -6.28 -16.58
N PHE A 111 6.36 -5.76 -17.80
CA PHE A 111 5.97 -4.39 -18.06
C PHE A 111 4.46 -4.22 -17.92
N SER A 112 4.02 -3.31 -17.05
CA SER A 112 2.61 -2.97 -16.85
C SER A 112 2.27 -1.61 -17.48
N PHE A 113 1.44 -1.63 -18.53
CA PHE A 113 0.88 -0.39 -19.10
C PHE A 113 -0.02 0.33 -18.09
N GLY A 114 -0.73 -0.42 -17.24
CA GLY A 114 -1.59 0.12 -16.18
C GLY A 114 -0.78 0.96 -15.20
N ILE A 115 0.31 0.41 -14.65
CA ILE A 115 1.19 1.12 -13.73
C ILE A 115 1.84 2.33 -14.41
N SER A 116 2.29 2.20 -15.65
CA SER A 116 2.86 3.33 -16.40
C SER A 116 1.87 4.50 -16.54
N THR A 117 0.61 4.18 -16.81
CA THR A 117 -0.48 5.17 -16.91
C THR A 117 -0.77 5.81 -15.57
N LYS A 118 -0.80 5.01 -14.49
CA LYS A 118 -0.96 5.51 -13.11
C LYS A 118 0.14 6.52 -12.76
N ILE A 119 1.41 6.21 -13.02
CA ILE A 119 2.53 7.14 -12.78
C ILE A 119 2.41 8.41 -13.63
N ALA A 120 2.03 8.27 -14.92
CA ALA A 120 1.92 9.42 -15.83
C ALA A 120 0.82 10.40 -15.42
N ASN A 121 -0.31 9.93 -14.91
CA ASN A 121 -1.44 10.77 -14.48
C ASN A 121 -1.15 11.61 -13.22
N VAL A 122 -0.01 11.38 -12.58
CA VAL A 122 0.42 12.10 -11.36
C VAL A 122 1.35 13.27 -11.69
N LYS A 123 2.00 13.23 -12.86
CA LYS A 123 2.91 14.28 -13.35
C LYS A 123 2.13 15.38 -14.05
#